data_AF-A0A8C6YEN9-F1
#
_entry.id   AF-A0A8C6YEN9-F1
#
_cell.length_a   1.000
_cell.length_b   1.000
_cell.length_c   1.000
_cell.angle_alpha   90.00
_cell.angle_beta   90.00
_cell.angle_gamma   90.00
#
_symmetry.space_group_name_H-M   'P 1'
#
loop_
_entity.id
_entity.type
_entity.pdbx_description
1 polymer ?
#
loop_
_entity_poly.entity_id
_entity_poly.type
_entity_poly.pdbx_seq_one_letter_code
_entity_poly.pdbx_strand_id
1 'polypeptide(L)'
;MKKDCIEEEEEEVEEIKEDAEEAIAEEPEEQVKEQEEGESKPKPKLFTPNLIPPKIPDGERVDFDDIHRKRMEKDLNELQTLIEAHFENRKKEEEELIFLKDRIEQRRAERAEQQRIRSEQEKERQARLAEEKARKEEEEARKRAEEDERKKKAFSNMLHFGGYLQKTEKKSGKKQTEREKKKKILTERRKPLNIDHLNEDKLREKAKELWQSIHDLEAEKFDLQEKFKRQKYEISILTARCDEL
;
A
#
# COMPACT_ATOMS: atom_id res chain seq x y z
N MET A 1 -21.03 -20.74 2.46
CA MET A 1 -19.60 -20.63 2.85
C MET A 1 -18.72 -19.94 1.82
N LYS A 2 -18.86 -20.12 0.50
CA LYS A 2 -18.12 -19.30 -0.50
C LYS A 2 -18.96 -18.19 -1.16
N LYS A 3 -20.29 -18.19 -0.96
CA LYS A 3 -21.18 -17.12 -1.40
C LYS A 3 -21.27 -16.03 -0.34
N ASP A 4 -21.36 -16.44 0.91
CA ASP A 4 -21.44 -15.54 2.07
C ASP A 4 -20.21 -14.61 2.21
N CYS A 5 -19.00 -15.04 1.80
CA CYS A 5 -17.81 -14.17 1.79
C CYS A 5 -17.75 -13.18 0.61
N ILE A 6 -18.55 -13.37 -0.44
CA ILE A 6 -18.60 -12.44 -1.59
C ILE A 6 -19.66 -11.36 -1.33
N GLU A 7 -20.77 -11.71 -0.64
CA GLU A 7 -21.76 -10.74 -0.18
C GLU A 7 -21.18 -9.79 0.88
N GLU A 8 -20.34 -10.26 1.82
CA GLU A 8 -19.67 -9.39 2.80
C GLU A 8 -18.64 -8.44 2.16
N GLU A 9 -17.93 -8.85 1.10
CA GLU A 9 -17.03 -7.96 0.36
C GLU A 9 -17.78 -6.96 -0.54
N GLU A 10 -19.00 -7.26 -0.99
CA GLU A 10 -19.85 -6.31 -1.75
C GLU A 10 -20.49 -5.25 -0.82
N GLU A 11 -20.93 -5.63 0.39
CA GLU A 11 -21.44 -4.69 1.41
C GLU A 11 -20.37 -3.70 1.90
N GLU A 12 -19.13 -4.16 2.12
CA GLU A 12 -18.03 -3.30 2.59
C GLU A 12 -17.58 -2.28 1.52
N VAL A 13 -17.80 -2.58 0.23
CA VAL A 13 -17.47 -1.67 -0.88
C VAL A 13 -18.60 -0.64 -1.14
N GLU A 14 -19.86 -0.97 -0.81
CA GLU A 14 -20.96 0.00 -0.84
C GLU A 14 -20.87 1.01 0.32
N GLU A 15 -20.49 0.57 1.52
CA GLU A 15 -20.35 1.47 2.69
C GLU A 15 -19.23 2.52 2.48
N ILE A 16 -18.13 2.14 1.81
CA ILE A 16 -17.02 3.06 1.49
C ILE A 16 -17.42 4.09 0.39
N LYS A 17 -18.43 3.77 -0.45
CA LYS A 17 -18.93 4.70 -1.47
C LYS A 17 -19.91 5.72 -0.89
N GLU A 18 -20.77 5.34 0.05
CA GLU A 18 -21.69 6.29 0.72
C GLU A 18 -20.91 7.32 1.57
N ASP A 19 -19.86 6.90 2.29
CA ASP A 19 -19.02 7.81 3.09
C ASP A 19 -18.22 8.83 2.22
N ALA A 20 -17.94 8.49 0.96
CA ALA A 20 -17.25 9.39 0.03
C ALA A 20 -18.20 10.42 -0.63
N GLU A 21 -19.50 10.11 -0.70
CA GLU A 21 -20.52 10.99 -1.29
C GLU A 21 -21.05 12.00 -0.25
N GLU A 22 -21.06 11.65 1.05
CA GLU A 22 -21.45 12.56 2.13
C GLU A 22 -20.40 13.66 2.41
N ALA A 23 -19.14 13.45 2.02
CA ALA A 23 -18.05 14.42 2.24
C ALA A 23 -17.99 15.59 1.24
N ILE A 24 -18.86 15.64 0.21
CA ILE A 24 -18.83 16.66 -0.86
C ILE A 24 -20.02 17.64 -0.77
N ALA A 25 -20.97 17.46 0.16
CA ALA A 25 -22.25 18.17 0.14
C ALA A 25 -22.39 19.40 1.06
N GLU A 26 -21.31 19.95 1.65
CA GLU A 26 -21.37 21.22 2.38
C GLU A 26 -20.49 22.30 1.74
N GLU A 27 -20.96 22.87 0.63
CA GLU A 27 -20.66 24.26 0.26
C GLU A 27 -21.83 25.15 0.70
N PRO A 28 -21.60 26.28 1.41
CA PRO A 28 -22.67 27.22 1.74
C PRO A 28 -23.05 28.04 0.50
N GLU A 29 -24.28 27.87 0.02
CA GLU A 29 -24.91 28.78 -0.94
C GLU A 29 -25.05 30.19 -0.33
N GLU A 30 -24.22 31.12 -0.79
CA GLU A 30 -24.36 32.54 -0.49
C GLU A 30 -25.49 33.13 -1.36
N GLN A 31 -26.70 33.18 -0.81
CA GLN A 31 -27.85 33.85 -1.43
C GLN A 31 -27.65 35.36 -1.42
N VAL A 32 -27.21 35.92 -2.55
CA VAL A 32 -27.31 37.35 -2.86
C VAL A 32 -28.78 37.69 -3.11
N LYS A 33 -29.44 38.31 -2.13
CA LYS A 33 -30.73 38.99 -2.33
C LYS A 33 -30.47 40.42 -2.80
N GLU A 34 -30.56 40.63 -4.11
CA GLU A 34 -30.92 41.93 -4.67
C GLU A 34 -32.39 42.22 -4.32
N GLN A 35 -32.63 43.32 -3.63
CA GLN A 35 -33.94 43.99 -3.60
C GLN A 35 -33.73 45.45 -3.98
N GLU A 36 -33.91 45.74 -5.27
CA GLU A 36 -34.42 47.04 -5.70
C GLU A 36 -35.90 47.13 -5.34
N GLU A 37 -36.27 48.08 -4.50
CA GLU A 37 -37.58 48.73 -4.58
C GLU A 37 -37.44 50.15 -4.05
N GLY A 38 -37.63 51.12 -4.94
CA GLY A 38 -37.81 52.52 -4.57
C GLY A 38 -39.27 52.83 -4.33
N GLU A 39 -39.59 53.55 -3.26
CA GLU A 39 -40.64 54.57 -3.28
C GLU A 39 -40.54 55.56 -2.10
N SER A 40 -40.35 56.84 -2.47
CA SER A 40 -40.94 58.08 -1.89
C SER A 40 -41.26 58.27 -0.40
N LYS A 41 -40.39 59.07 0.27
CA LYS A 41 -40.64 60.24 1.19
C LYS A 41 -41.43 60.01 2.52
N PRO A 42 -41.29 60.86 3.57
CA PRO A 42 -40.66 62.20 3.61
C PRO A 42 -39.55 62.39 4.68
N LYS A 43 -38.69 63.39 4.44
CA LYS A 43 -37.61 63.84 5.33
C LYS A 43 -38.17 64.48 6.62
N PRO A 44 -37.68 64.14 7.83
CA PRO A 44 -37.90 64.95 9.01
C PRO A 44 -37.05 66.22 8.93
N LYS A 45 -37.70 67.39 9.06
CA LYS A 45 -37.03 68.69 9.14
C LYS A 45 -36.32 68.78 10.50
N LEU A 46 -35.02 68.50 10.55
CA LEU A 46 -34.16 68.90 11.66
C LEU A 46 -33.90 70.40 11.56
N PHE A 47 -34.42 71.12 12.55
CA PHE A 47 -34.28 72.55 12.74
C PHE A 47 -32.82 72.85 13.09
N THR A 48 -32.01 73.31 12.12
CA THR A 48 -30.66 73.80 12.38
C THR A 48 -30.75 75.23 12.94
N PRO A 49 -30.35 75.51 14.19
CA PRO A 49 -30.23 76.89 14.65
C PRO A 49 -29.17 77.60 13.80
N ASN A 50 -29.41 78.86 13.44
CA ASN A 50 -28.47 79.69 12.68
C ASN A 50 -27.09 79.73 13.38
N LEU A 51 -26.10 79.00 12.85
CA LEU A 51 -24.71 79.16 13.23
C LEU A 51 -24.22 80.51 12.71
N ILE A 52 -24.00 81.43 13.64
CA ILE A 52 -23.20 82.64 13.45
C ILE A 52 -21.84 82.20 12.89
N PRO A 53 -21.37 82.75 11.75
CA PRO A 53 -20.04 82.45 11.23
C PRO A 53 -19.01 82.77 12.32
N PRO A 54 -18.20 81.78 12.78
CA PRO A 54 -17.16 82.06 13.75
C PRO A 54 -16.22 83.11 13.15
N LYS A 55 -16.09 84.24 13.84
CA LYS A 55 -15.06 85.25 13.58
C LYS A 55 -13.72 84.53 13.61
N ILE A 56 -13.04 84.42 12.47
CA ILE A 56 -11.64 83.99 12.42
C ILE A 56 -10.84 85.14 13.06
N PRO A 57 -10.11 84.91 14.17
CA PRO A 57 -9.10 85.86 14.62
C PRO A 57 -7.96 85.83 13.59
N ASP A 58 -7.71 86.98 12.97
CA ASP A 58 -6.57 87.21 12.10
C ASP A 58 -5.26 86.80 12.77
N GLY A 59 -4.43 86.02 12.07
CA GLY A 59 -2.98 86.16 12.24
C GLY A 59 -2.13 84.91 12.52
N GLU A 60 -2.56 83.69 12.24
CA GLU A 60 -1.61 82.57 12.13
C GLU A 60 -1.52 82.14 10.66
N ARG A 61 -0.37 82.45 10.04
CA ARG A 61 -0.08 82.08 8.66
C ARG A 61 -0.16 80.56 8.58
N VAL A 62 -1.23 80.04 7.96
CA VAL A 62 -1.37 78.62 7.68
C VAL A 62 -0.26 78.26 6.67
N ASP A 63 0.82 77.66 7.16
CA ASP A 63 1.90 77.18 6.31
C ASP A 63 1.41 75.95 5.53
N PHE A 64 1.14 76.14 4.24
CA PHE A 64 0.72 75.07 3.34
C PHE A 64 1.76 73.94 3.26
N ASP A 65 3.04 74.27 3.42
CA ASP A 65 4.13 73.30 3.52
C ASP A 65 4.03 72.45 4.79
N ASP A 66 3.53 73.02 5.89
CA ASP A 66 3.32 72.29 7.15
C ASP A 66 2.13 71.32 7.06
N ILE A 67 1.05 71.74 6.38
CA ILE A 67 -0.08 70.85 6.07
C ILE A 67 0.37 69.70 5.17
N HIS A 68 1.18 69.97 4.16
CA HIS A 68 1.67 68.93 3.26
C HIS A 68 2.61 67.95 3.98
N ARG A 69 3.53 68.43 4.82
CA ARG A 69 4.39 67.57 5.66
C ARG A 69 3.57 66.70 6.61
N LYS A 70 2.61 67.28 7.34
CA LYS A 70 1.74 66.53 8.27
C LYS A 70 0.88 65.49 7.55
N ARG A 71 0.43 65.78 6.33
CA ARG A 71 -0.27 64.81 5.49
C ARG A 71 0.64 63.64 5.11
N MET A 72 1.84 63.93 4.59
CA MET A 72 2.81 62.89 4.22
C MET A 72 3.23 62.04 5.42
N GLU A 73 3.42 62.66 6.59
CA GLU A 73 3.74 61.95 7.84
C GLU A 73 2.59 61.07 8.31
N LYS A 74 1.34 61.55 8.23
CA LYS A 74 0.16 60.74 8.52
C LYS A 74 0.05 59.55 7.56
N ASP A 75 0.15 59.80 6.26
CA ASP A 75 0.02 58.77 5.23
C ASP A 75 1.14 57.71 5.38
N LEU A 76 2.36 58.12 5.76
CA LEU A 76 3.48 57.23 6.03
C LEU A 76 3.27 56.39 7.30
N ASN A 77 2.76 56.99 8.38
CA ASN A 77 2.45 56.28 9.61
C ASN A 77 1.27 55.29 9.43
N GLU A 78 0.25 55.70 8.68
CA GLU A 78 -0.89 54.86 8.33
C GLU A 78 -0.45 53.67 7.45
N LEU A 79 0.42 53.91 6.47
CA LEU A 79 1.02 52.86 5.65
C LEU A 79 1.85 51.87 6.49
N GLN A 80 2.67 52.35 7.42
CA GLN A 80 3.44 51.50 8.33
C GLN A 80 2.52 50.63 9.20
N THR A 81 1.47 51.23 9.76
CA THR A 81 0.49 50.51 10.59
C THR A 81 -0.27 49.45 9.79
N LEU A 82 -0.66 49.75 8.54
CA LEU A 82 -1.30 48.79 7.64
C LEU A 82 -0.37 47.63 7.28
N ILE A 83 0.91 47.93 7.02
CA ILE A 83 1.92 46.91 6.73
C ILE A 83 2.09 45.97 7.94
N GLU A 84 2.30 46.53 9.13
CA GLU A 84 2.46 45.77 10.36
C GLU A 84 1.23 44.93 10.69
N ALA A 85 0.03 45.52 10.62
CA ALA A 85 -1.22 44.81 10.84
C ALA A 85 -1.42 43.65 9.85
N HIS A 86 -1.09 43.83 8.57
CA HIS A 86 -1.19 42.76 7.57
C HIS A 86 -0.23 41.60 7.89
N PHE A 87 1.02 41.89 8.23
CA PHE A 87 1.99 40.84 8.58
C PHE A 87 1.64 40.14 9.88
N GLU A 88 1.21 40.87 10.91
CA GLU A 88 0.79 40.26 12.17
C GLU A 88 -0.45 39.39 12.01
N ASN A 89 -1.46 39.85 11.26
CA ASN A 89 -2.67 39.07 11.02
C ASN A 89 -2.36 37.80 10.24
N ARG A 90 -1.61 37.91 9.13
CA ARG A 90 -1.17 36.73 8.37
C ARG A 90 -0.37 35.76 9.22
N LYS A 91 0.54 36.26 10.04
CA LYS A 91 1.36 35.40 10.91
C LYS A 91 0.50 34.65 11.93
N LYS A 92 -0.45 35.34 12.58
CA LYS A 92 -1.38 34.71 13.54
C LYS A 92 -2.27 33.66 12.84
N GLU A 93 -2.84 34.00 11.69
CA GLU A 93 -3.66 33.09 10.89
C GLU A 93 -2.86 31.87 10.41
N GLU A 94 -1.62 32.06 9.97
CA GLU A 94 -0.74 30.95 9.55
C GLU A 94 -0.38 30.04 10.71
N GLU A 95 -0.05 30.59 11.89
CA GLU A 95 0.23 29.81 13.10
C GLU A 95 -1.00 29.01 13.55
N GLU A 96 -2.19 29.61 13.54
CA GLU A 96 -3.45 28.92 13.84
C GLU A 96 -3.77 27.81 12.83
N LEU A 97 -3.54 28.07 11.54
CA LEU A 97 -3.77 27.09 10.49
C LEU A 97 -2.79 25.92 10.60
N ILE A 98 -1.52 26.19 10.91
CA ILE A 98 -0.52 25.14 11.18
C ILE A 98 -0.95 24.31 12.38
N PHE A 99 -1.31 24.95 13.50
CA PHE A 99 -1.75 24.24 14.69
C PHE A 99 -2.98 23.35 14.44
N LEU A 100 -3.94 23.85 13.65
CA LEU A 100 -5.13 23.08 13.29
C LEU A 100 -4.78 21.89 12.39
N LYS A 101 -3.90 22.08 11.40
CA LYS A 101 -3.42 21.01 10.52
C LYS A 101 -2.68 19.94 11.30
N ASP A 102 -1.76 20.32 12.19
CA ASP A 102 -1.01 19.40 13.05
C ASP A 102 -1.97 18.57 13.92
N ARG A 103 -3.01 19.19 14.49
CA ARG A 103 -4.03 18.47 15.28
C ARG A 103 -4.84 17.48 14.44
N ILE A 104 -5.18 17.84 13.20
CA ILE A 104 -5.88 16.94 12.27
C ILE A 104 -4.96 15.78 11.88
N GLU A 105 -3.69 16.06 11.58
CA GLU A 105 -2.70 15.05 11.24
C GLU A 105 -2.46 14.08 12.38
N GLN A 106 -2.32 14.57 13.62
CA GLN A 106 -2.23 13.73 14.82
C GLN A 106 -3.46 12.82 14.96
N ARG A 107 -4.69 13.33 14.82
CA ARG A 107 -5.90 12.49 14.88
C ARG A 107 -5.99 11.47 13.75
N ARG A 108 -5.45 11.78 12.57
CA ARG A 108 -5.38 10.83 11.45
C ARG A 108 -4.36 9.74 11.75
N ALA A 109 -3.18 10.10 12.27
CA ALA A 109 -2.14 9.17 12.69
C ALA A 109 -2.63 8.24 13.80
N GLU A 110 -3.32 8.75 14.82
CA GLU A 110 -3.93 7.96 15.89
C GLU A 110 -4.96 6.95 15.36
N ARG A 111 -5.84 7.37 14.45
CA ARG A 111 -6.80 6.45 13.81
C ARG A 111 -6.10 5.37 12.98
N ALA A 112 -5.08 5.75 12.20
CA ALA A 112 -4.29 4.80 11.42
C ALA A 112 -3.57 3.79 12.34
N GLU A 113 -3.04 4.25 13.48
CA GLU A 113 -2.41 3.39 14.48
C GLU A 113 -3.43 2.46 15.14
N GLN A 114 -4.61 2.95 15.53
CA GLN A 114 -5.69 2.12 16.05
C GLN A 114 -6.11 1.03 15.06
N GLN A 115 -6.23 1.36 13.77
CA GLN A 115 -6.55 0.39 12.73
C GLN A 115 -5.43 -0.63 12.56
N ARG A 116 -4.16 -0.20 12.60
CA ARG A 116 -3.01 -1.11 12.56
C ARG A 116 -3.02 -2.08 13.73
N ILE A 117 -3.25 -1.60 14.96
CA ILE A 117 -3.34 -2.44 16.16
C ILE A 117 -4.48 -3.45 16.03
N ARG A 118 -5.67 -3.02 15.58
CA ARG A 118 -6.80 -3.94 15.34
C ARG A 118 -6.45 -5.02 14.31
N SER A 119 -5.83 -4.62 13.19
CA SER A 119 -5.41 -5.56 12.14
C SER A 119 -4.34 -6.55 12.63
N GLU A 120 -3.42 -6.11 13.48
CA GLU A 120 -2.37 -6.94 14.05
C GLU A 120 -2.95 -7.93 15.06
N GLN A 121 -3.85 -7.48 15.94
CA GLN A 121 -4.56 -8.35 16.88
C GLN A 121 -5.42 -9.40 16.18
N GLU A 122 -6.11 -9.04 15.09
CA GLU A 122 -6.90 -10.01 14.32
C GLU A 122 -5.98 -11.02 13.62
N LYS A 123 -4.88 -10.55 13.03
CA LYS A 123 -3.87 -11.42 12.43
C LYS A 123 -3.24 -12.37 13.47
N GLU A 124 -2.98 -11.91 14.68
CA GLU A 124 -2.48 -12.74 15.78
C GLU A 124 -3.50 -13.79 16.21
N ARG A 125 -4.79 -13.43 16.31
CA ARG A 125 -5.87 -14.38 16.60
C ARG A 125 -5.97 -15.46 15.54
N GLN A 126 -5.94 -15.09 14.27
CA GLN A 126 -5.95 -16.03 13.15
C GLN A 126 -4.70 -16.91 13.16
N ALA A 127 -3.53 -16.35 13.43
CA ALA A 127 -2.29 -17.10 13.55
C ALA A 127 -2.33 -18.12 14.69
N ARG A 128 -2.85 -17.76 15.86
CA ARG A 128 -3.02 -18.67 16.99
C ARG A 128 -3.98 -19.81 16.68
N LEU A 129 -5.09 -19.53 16.02
CA LEU A 129 -6.05 -20.56 15.57
C LEU A 129 -5.42 -21.49 14.52
N ALA A 130 -4.64 -20.94 13.59
CA ALA A 130 -3.91 -21.72 12.60
C ALA A 130 -2.83 -22.60 13.25
N GLU A 131 -2.12 -22.08 14.24
CA GLU A 131 -1.11 -22.83 15.00
C GLU A 131 -1.73 -23.94 15.85
N GLU A 132 -2.84 -23.68 16.55
CA GLU A 132 -3.56 -24.71 17.31
C GLU A 132 -4.09 -25.81 16.38
N LYS A 133 -4.65 -25.43 15.22
CA LYS A 133 -5.07 -26.37 14.18
C LYS A 133 -3.91 -27.18 13.62
N ALA A 134 -2.76 -26.54 13.38
CA ALA A 134 -1.55 -27.20 12.90
C ALA A 134 -0.99 -28.19 13.94
N ARG A 135 -1.01 -27.82 15.23
CA ARG A 135 -0.58 -28.70 16.33
C ARG A 135 -1.50 -29.91 16.46
N LYS A 136 -2.82 -29.70 16.33
CA LYS A 136 -3.81 -30.80 16.32
C LYS A 136 -3.63 -31.72 15.10
N GLU A 137 -3.37 -31.15 13.92
CA GLU A 137 -3.06 -31.92 12.71
C GLU A 137 -1.75 -32.70 12.85
N GLU A 138 -0.73 -32.14 13.50
CA GLU A 138 0.53 -32.82 13.79
C GLU A 138 0.36 -33.97 14.81
N GLU A 139 -0.43 -33.77 15.85
CA GLU A 139 -0.78 -34.83 16.82
C GLU A 139 -1.62 -35.95 16.19
N GLU A 140 -2.60 -35.62 15.33
CA GLU A 140 -3.39 -36.60 14.57
C GLU A 140 -2.54 -37.34 13.53
N ALA A 141 -1.62 -36.64 12.86
CA ALA A 141 -0.67 -37.25 11.94
C ALA A 141 0.32 -38.17 12.67
N ARG A 142 0.79 -37.80 13.86
CA ARG A 142 1.64 -38.64 14.72
C ARG A 142 0.88 -39.88 15.18
N LYS A 143 -0.35 -39.74 15.66
CA LYS A 143 -1.19 -40.87 16.07
C LYS A 143 -1.52 -41.79 14.90
N ARG A 144 -1.79 -41.24 13.71
CA ARG A 144 -2.00 -42.02 12.48
C ARG A 144 -0.72 -42.77 12.06
N ALA A 145 0.43 -42.13 12.19
CA ALA A 145 1.72 -42.78 11.95
C ALA A 145 2.01 -43.89 12.97
N GLU A 146 1.74 -43.68 14.25
CA GLU A 146 1.86 -44.69 15.31
C GLU A 146 0.87 -45.85 15.13
N GLU A 147 -0.37 -45.59 14.71
CA GLU A 147 -1.34 -46.65 14.38
C GLU A 147 -0.93 -47.42 13.13
N ASP A 148 -0.42 -46.76 12.10
CA ASP A 148 0.11 -47.40 10.91
C ASP A 148 1.39 -48.20 11.21
N GLU A 149 2.24 -47.73 12.13
CA GLU A 149 3.40 -48.47 12.63
C GLU A 149 2.99 -49.64 13.51
N ARG A 150 1.99 -49.50 14.37
CA ARG A 150 1.45 -50.59 15.18
C ARG A 150 0.78 -51.64 14.30
N LYS A 151 0.02 -51.23 13.27
CA LYS A 151 -0.54 -52.12 12.24
C LYS A 151 0.56 -52.80 11.44
N LYS A 152 1.59 -52.07 11.01
CA LYS A 152 2.77 -52.64 10.34
C LYS A 152 3.55 -53.59 11.22
N LYS A 153 3.72 -53.31 12.52
CA LYS A 153 4.42 -54.17 13.48
C LYS A 153 3.62 -55.43 13.79
N ALA A 154 2.29 -55.33 13.91
CA ALA A 154 1.41 -56.48 14.01
C ALA A 154 1.42 -57.33 12.74
N PHE A 155 1.36 -56.71 11.57
CA PHE A 155 1.43 -57.38 10.26
C PHE A 155 2.82 -57.98 9.99
N SER A 156 3.90 -57.31 10.43
CA SER A 156 5.30 -57.75 10.31
C SER A 156 5.65 -58.85 11.31
N ASN A 157 4.98 -58.96 12.45
CA ASN A 157 5.14 -60.11 13.35
C ASN A 157 4.38 -61.34 12.85
N MET A 158 3.33 -61.16 12.04
CA MET A 158 2.60 -62.27 11.41
C MET A 158 3.28 -62.74 10.11
N LEU A 159 3.95 -61.84 9.41
CA LEU A 159 4.76 -62.17 8.24
C LEU A 159 6.24 -62.00 8.57
N HIS A 160 6.90 -63.11 8.93
CA HIS A 160 8.32 -63.32 8.61
C HIS A 160 8.50 -63.25 7.07
N PHE A 161 8.36 -62.06 6.49
CA PHE A 161 8.57 -61.73 5.08
C PHE A 161 9.60 -60.59 5.00
N GLY A 162 10.83 -60.93 5.38
CA GLY A 162 11.94 -60.03 5.68
C GLY A 162 12.56 -59.31 4.48
N GLY A 163 11.79 -58.51 3.74
CA GLY A 163 12.35 -57.67 2.67
C GLY A 163 11.71 -56.28 2.54
N TYR A 164 10.48 -56.08 3.04
CA TYR A 164 9.74 -54.85 2.77
C TYR A 164 9.94 -53.76 3.84
N LEU A 165 10.21 -54.15 5.10
CA LEU A 165 10.31 -53.21 6.23
C LEU A 165 11.65 -52.44 6.32
N GLN A 166 12.74 -52.97 5.76
CA GLN A 166 14.04 -52.27 5.72
C GLN A 166 14.05 -51.04 4.79
N LYS A 167 13.10 -50.94 3.86
CA LYS A 167 12.96 -49.75 2.99
C LYS A 167 12.18 -48.62 3.66
N THR A 168 11.41 -48.89 4.72
CA THR A 168 10.61 -47.88 5.42
C THR A 168 11.38 -47.13 6.51
N GLU A 169 12.29 -47.78 7.24
CA GLU A 169 13.06 -47.09 8.31
C GLU A 169 14.12 -46.12 7.77
N LYS A 170 14.70 -46.36 6.58
CA LYS A 170 15.67 -45.44 5.95
C LYS A 170 15.03 -44.14 5.41
N LYS A 171 13.70 -43.97 5.52
CA LYS A 171 12.94 -42.76 5.15
C LYS A 171 12.62 -41.84 6.34
N SER A 172 13.18 -42.08 7.54
CA SER A 172 13.00 -41.24 8.74
C SER A 172 13.82 -39.93 8.73
N GLY A 173 14.43 -39.58 7.60
CA GLY A 173 14.74 -38.20 7.27
C GLY A 173 14.02 -37.92 5.96
N LYS A 174 13.28 -36.81 5.86
CA LYS A 174 12.61 -36.35 4.63
C LYS A 174 13.69 -35.97 3.60
N LYS A 175 14.48 -36.96 3.14
CA LYS A 175 15.47 -36.81 2.08
C LYS A 175 14.67 -36.33 0.89
N GLN A 176 14.95 -35.10 0.48
CA GLN A 176 14.30 -34.47 -0.66
C GLN A 176 14.25 -35.50 -1.79
N THR A 177 13.04 -35.85 -2.22
CA THR A 177 12.88 -36.88 -3.24
C THR A 177 13.62 -36.43 -4.50
N GLU A 178 14.15 -37.34 -5.32
CA GLU A 178 14.79 -36.96 -6.59
C GLU A 178 13.84 -36.12 -7.47
N ARG A 179 12.53 -36.32 -7.33
CA ARG A 179 11.49 -35.48 -7.95
C ARG A 179 11.51 -34.04 -7.41
N GLU A 180 11.58 -33.86 -6.10
CA GLU A 180 11.67 -32.54 -5.48
C GLU A 180 13.00 -31.85 -5.80
N LYS A 181 14.13 -32.58 -5.83
CA LYS A 181 15.43 -32.02 -6.23
C LYS A 181 15.40 -31.55 -7.67
N LYS A 182 14.88 -32.38 -8.58
CA LYS A 182 14.68 -31.99 -9.99
C LYS A 182 13.79 -30.76 -10.10
N LYS A 183 12.66 -30.72 -9.38
CA LYS A 183 11.77 -29.55 -9.37
C LYS A 183 12.49 -28.30 -8.86
N LYS A 184 13.24 -28.40 -7.76
CA LYS A 184 14.02 -27.30 -7.20
C LYS A 184 15.04 -26.75 -8.20
N ILE A 185 15.85 -27.62 -8.81
CA ILE A 185 16.87 -27.22 -9.79
C ILE A 185 16.22 -26.57 -11.02
N LEU A 186 15.10 -27.10 -11.52
CA LEU A 186 14.41 -26.51 -12.67
C LEU A 186 13.79 -25.15 -12.34
N THR A 187 13.22 -24.99 -11.15
CA THR A 187 12.72 -23.69 -10.69
C THR A 187 13.85 -22.68 -10.54
N GLU A 188 15.00 -23.07 -9.99
CA GLU A 188 16.19 -22.21 -9.82
C GLU A 188 16.78 -21.77 -11.17
N ARG A 189 16.77 -22.66 -12.18
CA ARG A 189 17.20 -22.32 -13.55
C ARG A 189 16.19 -21.44 -14.29
N ARG A 190 14.91 -21.46 -13.90
CA ARG A 190 13.85 -20.69 -14.57
C ARG A 190 13.93 -19.23 -14.13
N LYS A 191 14.40 -18.37 -15.04
CA LYS A 191 14.34 -16.92 -14.84
C LYS A 191 12.90 -16.43 -15.11
N PRO A 192 12.27 -15.67 -14.20
CA PRO A 192 10.97 -15.07 -14.47
C PRO A 192 11.09 -14.10 -15.65
N LEU A 193 10.12 -14.16 -16.56
CA LEU A 193 10.04 -13.27 -17.70
C LEU A 193 9.18 -12.08 -17.32
N ASN A 194 9.78 -10.89 -17.27
CA ASN A 194 9.05 -9.64 -17.10
C ASN A 194 9.12 -8.89 -18.44
N ILE A 195 8.03 -8.92 -19.20
CA ILE A 195 7.95 -8.39 -20.58
C ILE A 195 6.96 -7.24 -20.76
N ASP A 196 6.09 -6.98 -19.77
CA ASP A 196 4.90 -6.14 -19.94
C ASP A 196 5.20 -4.65 -20.13
N HIS A 197 6.39 -4.22 -19.74
CA HIS A 197 6.84 -2.82 -19.76
C HIS A 197 7.95 -2.57 -20.80
N LEU A 198 8.22 -3.53 -21.69
CA LEU A 198 9.27 -3.43 -22.71
C LEU A 198 8.73 -2.89 -24.04
N ASN A 199 9.52 -2.04 -24.69
CA ASN A 199 9.25 -1.52 -26.04
C ASN A 199 9.58 -2.56 -27.13
N GLU A 200 9.06 -2.38 -28.35
CA GLU A 200 9.16 -3.34 -29.45
C GLU A 200 10.61 -3.77 -29.76
N ASP A 201 11.54 -2.81 -29.85
CA ASP A 201 12.95 -3.12 -30.12
C ASP A 201 13.57 -4.01 -29.03
N LYS A 202 13.28 -3.71 -27.76
CA LYS A 202 13.76 -4.52 -26.62
C LYS A 202 13.09 -5.89 -26.57
N LEU A 203 11.83 -6.01 -26.99
CA LEU A 203 11.14 -7.29 -27.12
C LEU A 203 11.79 -8.16 -28.20
N ARG A 204 12.19 -7.57 -29.34
CA ARG A 204 12.93 -8.27 -30.41
C ARG A 204 14.29 -8.78 -29.92
N GLU A 205 15.02 -7.98 -29.15
CA GLU A 205 16.27 -8.41 -28.51
C GLU A 205 16.04 -9.56 -27.53
N LYS A 206 15.05 -9.43 -26.62
CA LYS A 206 14.71 -10.49 -25.67
C LYS A 206 14.26 -11.78 -26.36
N ALA A 207 13.53 -11.70 -27.46
CA ALA A 207 13.15 -12.87 -28.25
C ALA A 207 14.40 -13.59 -28.81
N LYS A 208 15.38 -12.85 -29.33
CA LYS A 208 16.64 -13.42 -29.84
C LYS A 208 17.46 -14.08 -28.72
N GLU A 209 17.55 -13.44 -27.55
CA GLU A 209 18.24 -14.02 -26.38
C GLU A 209 17.58 -15.33 -25.93
N LEU A 210 16.25 -15.37 -25.82
CA LEU A 210 15.52 -16.58 -25.43
C LEU A 210 15.65 -17.69 -26.47
N TRP A 211 15.60 -17.33 -27.76
CA TRP A 211 15.82 -18.28 -28.84
C TRP A 211 17.21 -18.90 -28.77
N GLN A 212 18.26 -18.09 -28.58
CA GLN A 212 19.62 -18.59 -28.42
C GLN A 212 19.74 -19.51 -27.19
N SER A 213 19.14 -19.12 -26.07
CA SER A 213 19.13 -19.97 -24.86
C SER A 213 18.44 -21.31 -25.08
N ILE A 214 17.36 -21.36 -25.86
CA ILE A 214 16.68 -22.63 -26.21
C ILE A 214 17.59 -23.47 -27.11
N HIS A 215 18.19 -22.86 -28.12
CA HIS A 215 19.10 -23.52 -29.05
C HIS A 215 20.29 -24.17 -28.29
N ASP A 216 20.90 -23.44 -27.36
CA ASP A 216 22.03 -23.96 -26.57
C ASP A 216 21.61 -25.15 -25.68
N LEU A 217 20.42 -25.08 -25.05
CA LEU A 217 19.87 -26.18 -24.27
C LEU A 217 19.54 -27.42 -25.13
N GLU A 218 19.10 -27.22 -26.37
CA GLU A 218 18.87 -28.32 -27.32
C GLU A 218 20.18 -28.97 -27.76
N ALA A 219 21.24 -28.18 -27.98
CA ALA A 219 22.57 -28.69 -28.29
C ALA A 219 23.14 -29.53 -27.14
N GLU A 220 23.09 -29.01 -25.90
CA GLU A 220 23.51 -29.77 -24.72
C GLU A 220 22.72 -31.09 -24.55
N LYS A 221 21.41 -31.05 -24.80
CA LYS A 221 20.56 -32.24 -24.75
C LYS A 221 21.01 -33.27 -25.79
N PHE A 222 21.34 -32.84 -27.00
CA PHE A 222 21.82 -33.73 -28.06
C PHE A 222 23.13 -34.41 -27.65
N ASP A 223 24.11 -33.65 -27.16
CA ASP A 223 25.40 -34.19 -26.71
C ASP A 223 25.23 -35.21 -25.57
N LEU A 224 24.34 -34.91 -24.61
CA LEU A 224 24.00 -35.84 -23.52
C LEU A 224 23.34 -37.13 -24.03
N GLN A 225 22.49 -37.04 -25.07
CA GLN A 225 21.86 -38.21 -25.69
C GLN A 225 22.88 -39.10 -26.39
N GLU A 226 23.81 -38.53 -27.15
CA GLU A 226 24.89 -39.28 -27.82
C GLU A 226 25.83 -39.92 -26.79
N LYS A 227 26.20 -39.18 -25.75
CA LYS A 227 26.98 -39.72 -24.62
C LYS A 227 26.25 -40.89 -23.94
N PHE A 228 24.95 -40.77 -23.71
CA PHE A 228 24.16 -41.85 -23.11
C PHE A 228 24.13 -43.11 -23.99
N LYS A 229 23.97 -42.96 -25.31
CA LYS A 229 24.05 -44.11 -26.25
C LYS A 229 25.40 -44.81 -26.18
N ARG A 230 26.50 -44.05 -26.17
CA ARG A 230 27.86 -44.59 -26.03
C ARG A 230 28.04 -45.33 -24.71
N GLN A 231 27.64 -44.72 -23.59
CA GLN A 231 27.73 -45.36 -22.26
C GLN A 231 26.90 -46.64 -22.19
N LYS A 232 25.72 -46.67 -22.82
CA LYS A 232 24.90 -47.87 -22.88
C LYS A 232 25.61 -49.01 -23.62
N TYR A 233 26.31 -48.70 -24.72
CA TYR A 233 27.12 -49.68 -25.44
C TYR A 233 28.30 -50.17 -24.59
N GLU A 234 29.05 -49.26 -23.97
CA GLU A 234 30.18 -49.59 -23.09
C GLU A 234 29.75 -50.51 -21.93
N ILE A 235 28.60 -50.21 -21.30
CA ILE A 235 28.02 -51.07 -20.25
C ILE A 235 27.70 -52.46 -20.79
N SER A 236 27.10 -52.57 -21.98
CA SER A 236 26.78 -53.86 -22.59
C SER A 236 28.03 -54.73 -22.80
N ILE A 237 29.13 -54.11 -23.26
CA ILE A 237 30.40 -54.81 -23.46
C ILE A 237 31.01 -55.22 -22.11
N LEU A 238 30.97 -54.34 -21.12
CA LEU A 238 31.47 -54.65 -19.77
C LEU A 238 30.70 -55.79 -19.12
N THR A 239 29.37 -55.83 -19.26
CA THR A 239 28.55 -56.93 -18.76
C THR A 239 28.93 -58.25 -19.43
N ALA A 240 29.03 -58.28 -20.76
CA ALA A 240 29.47 -59.49 -21.47
C ALA A 240 30.86 -59.96 -21.02
N ARG A 241 31.81 -59.04 -20.83
CA ARG A 241 33.15 -59.35 -20.33
C ARG A 241 33.15 -59.87 -18.89
N CYS A 242 32.25 -59.37 -18.03
CA CYS A 242 32.08 -59.89 -16.68
C CYS A 242 31.50 -61.30 -16.67
N ASP A 243 30.62 -61.63 -17.61
CA ASP A 243 30.03 -62.97 -17.73
C ASP A 243 31.04 -64.00 -18.29
N GLU A 244 32.05 -63.54 -19.03
CA GLU A 244 33.15 -64.36 -19.58
C GLU A 244 34.31 -64.63 -18.59
N LEU A 245 34.34 -63.94 -17.44
CA LEU A 245 35.36 -64.07 -16.38
C LEU A 245 34.88 -64.98 -15.25
#